data_AF-A0A535PPD6-F1
#
_entry.id   AF-A0A535PPD6-F1
#
_cell.length_a   1.000
_cell.length_b   1.000
_cell.length_c   1.000
_cell.angle_alpha   90.00
_cell.angle_beta   90.00
_cell.angle_gamma   90.00
#
_symmetry.space_group_name_H-M   'P 1'
#
loop_
_entity.id
_entity.type
_entity.pdbx_description
1 polymer ?
#
loop_
_entity_poly.entity_id
_entity_poly.type
_entity_poly.pdbx_seq_one_letter_code
_entity_poly.pdbx_strand_id
1 'polypeptide(L)'
;MIPRRRFVVAAAVVLAAPLVAEAQRAGKSPRIGVLVPAEPASLSEPNIAAFRQALHNLGYVDGQNCIVEYRYAHGVTERYKDLVLELIRVSVDIMVIGSGLAAIAAKNATQTIPIVFVGAASPVGDGLVASLARPGGNVTGLSVPFDEGFAGKWVELLKAAAPRTSGVVFLRDARNPLSARFSPHVLRAARALSLKLE
;
A
#
# COMPACT_ATOMS: atom_id res chain seq x y z
N MET A 1 -36.64 -28.39 35.37
CA MET A 1 -35.87 -29.37 34.57
C MET A 1 -36.21 -29.19 33.10
N ILE A 2 -35.25 -28.78 32.26
CA ILE A 2 -35.47 -28.70 30.82
C ILE A 2 -35.56 -30.14 30.28
N PRO A 3 -36.62 -30.52 29.54
CA PRO A 3 -36.74 -31.87 29.01
C PRO A 3 -35.61 -32.15 28.00
N ARG A 4 -34.95 -33.31 28.11
CA ARG A 4 -33.74 -33.70 27.32
C ARG A 4 -33.88 -33.43 25.82
N ARG A 5 -35.09 -33.60 25.25
CA ARG A 5 -35.37 -33.33 23.83
C ARG A 5 -35.20 -31.86 23.43
N ARG A 6 -35.57 -30.92 24.31
CA ARG A 6 -35.39 -29.48 24.07
C ARG A 6 -33.94 -29.05 24.19
N PHE A 7 -33.17 -29.69 25.07
CA PHE A 7 -31.75 -29.42 25.24
C PHE A 7 -30.92 -29.87 24.02
N VAL A 8 -31.22 -31.04 23.45
CA VAL A 8 -30.55 -31.55 22.25
C VAL A 8 -30.86 -30.69 21.01
N VAL A 9 -32.11 -30.25 20.85
CA VAL A 9 -32.50 -29.36 19.74
C VAL A 9 -31.84 -27.99 19.87
N ALA A 10 -31.80 -27.41 21.07
CA ALA A 10 -31.14 -26.13 21.31
C ALA A 10 -29.62 -26.20 21.06
N ALA A 11 -28.96 -27.28 21.49
CA ALA A 11 -27.53 -27.50 21.23
C ALA A 11 -27.25 -27.66 19.73
N ALA A 12 -28.09 -28.38 18.99
CA ALA A 12 -27.96 -28.56 17.54
C ALA A 12 -28.15 -27.23 16.78
N VAL A 13 -29.08 -26.37 17.20
CA VAL A 13 -29.28 -25.04 16.61
C VAL A 13 -28.09 -24.11 16.88
N VAL A 14 -27.51 -24.15 18.08
CA VAL A 14 -26.32 -23.35 18.44
C VAL A 14 -25.07 -23.82 17.69
N LEU A 15 -24.93 -25.14 17.45
CA LEU A 15 -23.83 -25.72 16.67
C LEU A 15 -23.98 -25.50 15.16
N ALA A 16 -25.21 -25.35 14.65
CA ALA A 16 -25.48 -25.08 13.23
C ALA A 16 -25.37 -23.59 12.85
N ALA A 17 -25.59 -22.67 13.80
CA ALA A 17 -25.54 -21.23 13.56
C ALA A 17 -24.19 -20.71 13.00
N PRO A 18 -22.99 -21.14 13.48
CA PRO A 18 -21.74 -20.68 12.91
C PRO A 18 -21.44 -21.27 11.52
N LEU A 19 -21.95 -22.49 11.22
CA LEU A 19 -21.77 -23.14 9.91
C LEU A 19 -22.60 -22.49 8.80
N VAL A 20 -23.81 -22.03 9.12
CA VAL A 20 -24.66 -21.31 8.16
C VAL A 20 -24.10 -19.91 7.86
N ALA A 21 -23.46 -19.26 8.84
CA ALA A 21 -22.82 -17.96 8.66
C ALA A 21 -21.57 -18.01 7.74
N GLU A 22 -20.83 -19.11 7.73
CA GLU A 22 -19.71 -19.32 6.78
C GLU A 22 -20.20 -19.72 5.38
N ALA A 23 -21.29 -20.49 5.29
CA ALA A 23 -21.87 -20.93 4.02
C ALA A 23 -22.58 -19.81 3.22
N GLN A 24 -22.94 -18.68 3.85
CA GLN A 24 -23.64 -17.57 3.19
C GLN A 24 -22.75 -16.60 2.39
N ARG A 25 -21.44 -16.83 2.25
CA ARG A 25 -20.59 -16.04 1.34
C ARG A 25 -20.58 -16.53 -0.12
N ALA A 26 -21.52 -17.36 -0.52
CA ALA A 26 -21.62 -17.88 -1.90
C ALA A 26 -22.23 -16.90 -2.94
N GLY A 27 -22.25 -15.58 -2.70
CA GLY A 27 -23.09 -14.65 -3.48
C GLY A 27 -22.39 -13.60 -4.36
N LYS A 28 -21.14 -13.21 -4.08
CA LYS A 28 -20.49 -12.12 -4.82
C LYS A 28 -18.98 -12.36 -4.93
N SER A 29 -18.46 -12.42 -6.17
CA SER A 29 -17.02 -12.47 -6.40
C SER A 29 -16.36 -11.22 -5.79
N PRO A 30 -15.39 -11.38 -4.88
CA PRO A 30 -14.68 -10.25 -4.27
C PRO A 30 -14.04 -9.38 -5.34
N ARG A 31 -14.15 -8.07 -5.17
CA ARG A 31 -13.65 -7.06 -6.10
C ARG A 31 -12.51 -6.29 -5.48
N ILE A 32 -11.34 -6.37 -6.10
CA ILE A 32 -10.09 -5.79 -5.61
C ILE A 32 -9.78 -4.58 -6.49
N GLY A 33 -9.77 -3.38 -5.92
CA GLY A 33 -9.31 -2.18 -6.62
C GLY A 33 -7.80 -2.04 -6.51
N VAL A 34 -7.09 -1.85 -7.62
CA VAL A 34 -5.64 -1.65 -7.66
C VAL A 34 -5.33 -0.31 -8.30
N LEU A 35 -4.80 0.64 -7.52
CA LEU A 35 -4.30 1.91 -8.04
C LEU A 35 -2.79 1.81 -8.25
N VAL A 36 -2.38 1.87 -9.51
CA VAL A 36 -0.99 1.81 -9.96
C VAL A 36 -0.51 3.25 -10.25
N PRO A 37 0.54 3.74 -9.58
CA PRO A 37 0.99 5.13 -9.72
C PRO A 37 1.68 5.38 -11.07
N ALA A 38 2.42 4.38 -11.54
CA ALA A 38 3.17 4.28 -12.80
C ALA A 38 3.96 5.54 -13.24
N GLU A 39 5.28 5.55 -13.02
CA GLU A 39 6.24 5.63 -14.14
C GLU A 39 7.60 4.98 -13.80
N PRO A 40 8.26 4.30 -14.76
CA PRO A 40 7.71 3.73 -15.99
C PRO A 40 6.90 2.44 -15.72
N ALA A 41 5.99 2.10 -16.65
CA ALA A 41 5.19 0.86 -16.60
C ALA A 41 6.06 -0.40 -16.41
N SER A 42 7.25 -0.44 -17.03
CA SER A 42 8.22 -1.53 -16.88
C SER A 42 8.70 -1.75 -15.44
N LEU A 43 8.65 -0.73 -14.57
CA LEU A 43 8.97 -0.88 -13.14
C LEU A 43 7.78 -1.36 -12.31
N SER A 44 6.55 -1.17 -12.80
CA SER A 44 5.33 -1.58 -12.10
C SER A 44 4.85 -2.97 -12.52
N GLU A 45 5.06 -3.36 -13.78
CA GLU A 45 4.66 -4.67 -14.33
C GLU A 45 5.19 -5.86 -13.54
N PRO A 46 6.46 -5.92 -13.10
CA PRO A 46 6.94 -7.04 -12.29
C PRO A 46 6.17 -7.17 -10.96
N ASN A 47 5.83 -6.05 -10.33
CA ASN A 47 5.06 -6.04 -9.09
C ASN A 47 3.60 -6.46 -9.33
N ILE A 48 3.00 -6.03 -10.44
CA ILE A 48 1.64 -6.44 -10.82
C ILE A 48 1.61 -7.94 -11.16
N ALA A 49 2.58 -8.44 -11.91
CA ALA A 49 2.71 -9.85 -12.24
C ALA A 49 2.89 -10.70 -10.97
N ALA A 50 3.78 -10.28 -10.06
CA ALA A 50 3.96 -10.94 -8.77
C ALA A 50 2.69 -10.91 -7.91
N PHE A 51 1.97 -9.78 -7.89
CA PHE A 51 0.68 -9.66 -7.19
C PHE A 51 -0.37 -10.62 -7.76
N ARG A 52 -0.53 -10.66 -9.09
CA ARG A 52 -1.46 -11.58 -9.77
C ARG A 52 -1.09 -13.04 -9.50
N GLN A 53 0.20 -13.37 -9.56
CA GLN A 53 0.68 -14.72 -9.26
C GLN A 53 0.41 -15.11 -7.80
N ALA A 54 0.64 -14.20 -6.86
CA ALA A 54 0.36 -14.43 -5.44
C ALA A 54 -1.14 -14.65 -5.19
N LEU A 55 -2.01 -13.84 -5.81
CA LEU A 55 -3.46 -14.04 -5.77
C LEU A 55 -3.83 -15.42 -6.31
N HIS A 56 -3.31 -15.80 -7.48
CA HIS A 56 -3.55 -17.11 -8.08
C HIS A 56 -3.12 -18.25 -7.16
N ASN A 57 -1.93 -18.16 -6.54
CA ASN A 57 -1.42 -19.16 -5.60
C ASN A 57 -2.27 -19.28 -4.33
N LEU A 58 -2.95 -18.21 -3.93
CA LEU A 58 -3.93 -18.20 -2.84
C LEU A 58 -5.33 -18.64 -3.29
N GLY A 59 -5.49 -19.03 -4.56
CA GLY A 59 -6.74 -19.48 -5.14
C GLY A 59 -7.64 -18.34 -5.63
N TYR A 60 -7.18 -17.09 -5.68
CA TYR A 60 -7.91 -15.96 -6.26
C TYR A 60 -7.50 -15.76 -7.72
N VAL A 61 -8.39 -16.12 -8.64
CA VAL A 61 -8.19 -16.03 -10.09
C VAL A 61 -9.14 -14.99 -10.66
N ASP A 62 -8.54 -13.92 -11.19
CA ASP A 62 -9.26 -12.80 -11.81
C ASP A 62 -10.18 -13.27 -12.94
N GLY A 63 -11.42 -12.80 -12.93
CA GLY A 63 -12.48 -13.20 -13.87
C GLY A 63 -13.12 -14.56 -13.58
N GLN A 64 -12.61 -15.35 -12.63
CA GLN A 64 -13.19 -16.64 -12.24
C GLN A 64 -13.89 -16.56 -10.87
N ASN A 65 -13.14 -16.20 -9.84
CA ASN A 65 -13.65 -16.13 -8.47
C ASN A 65 -13.26 -14.85 -7.72
N CYS A 66 -12.59 -13.91 -8.40
CA CYS A 66 -12.47 -12.52 -7.98
C CYS A 66 -12.48 -11.61 -9.22
N ILE A 67 -12.62 -10.31 -9.02
CA ILE A 67 -12.51 -9.29 -10.07
C ILE A 67 -11.45 -8.30 -9.63
N VAL A 68 -10.45 -8.03 -10.48
CA VAL A 68 -9.40 -7.04 -10.19
C VAL A 68 -9.56 -5.80 -11.08
N GLU A 69 -9.88 -4.68 -10.45
CA GLU A 69 -10.11 -3.38 -11.08
C GLU A 69 -8.83 -2.54 -11.04
N TYR A 70 -8.12 -2.42 -12.17
CA TYR A 70 -6.91 -1.62 -12.24
C TYR A 70 -7.21 -0.16 -12.61
N ARG A 71 -6.48 0.77 -11.99
CA ARG A 71 -6.47 2.20 -12.31
C ARG A 71 -5.05 2.71 -12.37
N TYR A 72 -4.66 3.32 -13.48
CA TYR A 72 -3.30 3.78 -13.73
C TYR A 72 -3.23 5.30 -13.70
N ALA A 73 -2.40 5.85 -12.82
CA ALA A 73 -2.19 7.28 -12.73
C ALA A 73 -1.23 7.83 -13.78
N HIS A 74 -0.37 6.99 -14.37
CA HIS A 74 0.62 7.38 -15.38
C HIS A 74 1.49 8.57 -14.93
N GLY A 75 1.91 8.56 -13.66
CA GLY A 75 2.81 9.55 -13.09
C GLY A 75 2.12 10.84 -12.66
N VAL A 76 0.82 10.99 -12.98
CA VAL A 76 0.05 12.20 -12.70
C VAL A 76 -0.60 12.09 -11.32
N THR A 77 0.06 12.65 -10.32
CA THR A 77 -0.37 12.61 -8.91
C THR A 77 -1.74 13.23 -8.67
N GLU A 78 -2.10 14.23 -9.46
CA GLU A 78 -3.37 14.96 -9.41
C GLU A 78 -4.57 14.05 -9.68
N ARG A 79 -4.35 12.93 -10.41
CA ARG A 79 -5.40 11.95 -10.72
C ARG A 79 -5.72 11.01 -9.56
N TYR A 80 -4.90 10.95 -8.51
CA TYR A 80 -5.09 9.95 -7.43
C TYR A 80 -6.47 10.03 -6.78
N LYS A 81 -6.97 11.24 -6.52
CA LYS A 81 -8.30 11.43 -5.94
C LYS A 81 -9.38 10.84 -6.85
N ASP A 82 -9.35 11.16 -8.13
CA ASP A 82 -10.37 10.72 -9.08
C ASP A 82 -10.33 9.21 -9.31
N LEU A 83 -9.13 8.64 -9.43
CA LEU A 83 -8.94 7.18 -9.58
C LEU A 83 -9.42 6.40 -8.35
N VAL A 84 -9.21 6.93 -7.14
CA VAL A 84 -9.79 6.35 -5.92
C VAL A 84 -11.32 6.41 -5.98
N LEU A 85 -11.90 7.54 -6.37
CA LEU A 85 -13.36 7.67 -6.49
C LEU A 85 -13.94 6.73 -7.54
N GLU A 86 -13.24 6.47 -8.63
CA GLU A 86 -13.63 5.45 -9.61
C GLU A 86 -13.67 4.04 -9.00
N LEU A 87 -12.66 3.66 -8.20
CA LEU A 87 -12.64 2.38 -7.49
C LEU A 87 -13.82 2.25 -6.50
N ILE A 88 -14.12 3.33 -5.77
CA ILE A 88 -15.28 3.37 -4.86
C ILE A 88 -16.59 3.22 -5.63
N ARG A 89 -16.74 3.91 -6.78
CA ARG A 89 -17.95 3.83 -7.63
C ARG A 89 -18.20 2.43 -8.15
N VAL A 90 -17.16 1.69 -8.51
CA VAL A 90 -17.29 0.28 -8.90
C VAL A 90 -17.40 -0.66 -7.71
N SER A 91 -17.61 -0.15 -6.49
CA SER A 91 -17.92 -0.94 -5.28
C SER A 91 -16.91 -2.06 -5.01
N VAL A 92 -15.62 -1.71 -5.03
CA VAL A 92 -14.54 -2.61 -4.59
C VAL A 92 -14.71 -2.96 -3.11
N ASP A 93 -14.38 -4.21 -2.77
CA ASP A 93 -14.44 -4.70 -1.40
C ASP A 93 -13.10 -4.43 -0.65
N ILE A 94 -12.00 -4.20 -1.37
CA ILE A 94 -10.69 -3.81 -0.84
C ILE A 94 -9.90 -3.00 -1.89
N MET A 95 -9.06 -2.07 -1.44
CA MET A 95 -8.16 -1.30 -2.30
C MET A 95 -6.70 -1.61 -2.01
N VAL A 96 -5.92 -1.91 -3.05
CA VAL A 96 -4.45 -2.00 -3.04
C VAL A 96 -3.89 -0.75 -3.74
N ILE A 97 -3.19 0.09 -2.99
CA ILE A 97 -2.80 1.43 -3.44
C ILE A 97 -1.28 1.55 -3.48
N GLY A 98 -0.71 1.61 -4.68
CA GLY A 98 0.73 1.85 -4.87
C GLY A 98 1.04 3.34 -4.83
N SER A 99 1.52 3.84 -3.68
CA SER A 99 1.97 5.21 -3.39
C SER A 99 1.40 5.69 -2.06
N GLY A 100 2.26 6.29 -1.21
CA GLY A 100 1.82 6.95 0.02
C GLY A 100 0.81 8.08 -0.24
N LEU A 101 1.05 8.93 -1.25
CA LEU A 101 0.13 10.04 -1.58
C LEU A 101 -1.23 9.53 -2.07
N ALA A 102 -1.23 8.48 -2.90
CA ALA A 102 -2.48 7.86 -3.33
C ALA A 102 -3.22 7.20 -2.16
N ALA A 103 -2.50 6.61 -1.21
CA ALA A 103 -3.11 6.02 -0.01
C ALA A 103 -3.73 7.08 0.90
N ILE A 104 -3.14 8.28 0.99
CA ILE A 104 -3.73 9.42 1.71
C ILE A 104 -5.04 9.83 1.03
N ALA A 105 -5.05 9.92 -0.30
CA ALA A 105 -6.27 10.19 -1.05
C ALA A 105 -7.35 9.13 -0.80
N ALA A 106 -6.98 7.85 -0.78
CA ALA A 106 -7.88 6.74 -0.44
C ALA A 106 -8.45 6.84 0.97
N LYS A 107 -7.60 7.09 1.97
CA LYS A 107 -8.02 7.27 3.37
C LYS A 107 -8.99 8.44 3.54
N ASN A 108 -8.76 9.54 2.84
CA ASN A 108 -9.65 10.70 2.89
C ASN A 108 -10.99 10.43 2.20
N ALA A 109 -11.03 9.55 1.21
CA ALA A 109 -12.25 9.22 0.47
C ALA A 109 -13.13 8.17 1.18
N THR A 110 -12.55 7.30 2.03
CA THR A 110 -13.32 6.27 2.73
C THR A 110 -12.66 5.81 4.04
N GLN A 111 -13.50 5.59 5.04
CA GLN A 111 -13.12 5.04 6.34
C GLN A 111 -13.58 3.58 6.52
N THR A 112 -14.26 3.01 5.52
CA THR A 112 -14.92 1.70 5.63
C THR A 112 -14.33 0.65 4.69
N ILE A 113 -13.91 1.04 3.48
CA ILE A 113 -13.28 0.11 2.54
C ILE A 113 -11.84 -0.12 3.01
N PRO A 114 -11.41 -1.37 3.25
CA PRO A 114 -10.03 -1.65 3.63
C PRO A 114 -9.04 -1.18 2.56
N ILE A 115 -7.95 -0.54 2.99
CA ILE A 115 -6.90 0.00 2.14
C ILE A 115 -5.58 -0.69 2.52
N VAL A 116 -4.94 -1.30 1.54
CA VAL A 116 -3.61 -1.88 1.63
C VAL A 116 -2.66 -1.02 0.79
N PHE A 117 -1.86 -0.16 1.43
CA PHE A 117 -0.88 0.64 0.71
C PHE A 117 0.39 -0.18 0.43
N VAL A 118 1.08 0.18 -0.65
CA VAL A 118 2.40 -0.37 -0.99
C VAL A 118 3.32 0.79 -1.36
N GLY A 119 4.49 0.86 -0.71
CA GLY A 119 5.50 1.88 -1.02
C GLY A 119 5.29 3.23 -0.34
N ALA A 120 4.62 3.28 0.82
CA ALA A 120 4.61 4.49 1.64
C ALA A 120 5.95 4.62 2.39
N ALA A 121 6.57 5.81 2.33
CA ALA A 121 7.85 6.04 3.00
C ALA A 121 7.70 6.12 4.52
N SER A 122 6.81 7.00 5.01
CA SER A 122 6.56 7.17 6.43
C SER A 122 5.06 7.09 6.73
N PRO A 123 4.45 5.89 6.74
CA PRO A 123 3.01 5.78 6.93
C PRO A 123 2.53 6.29 8.31
N VAL A 124 3.39 6.31 9.33
CA VAL A 124 3.09 6.94 10.61
C VAL A 124 3.25 8.46 10.53
N GLY A 125 4.37 8.95 10.00
CA GLY A 125 4.64 10.39 9.88
C GLY A 125 3.68 11.12 8.94
N ASP A 126 3.17 10.42 7.94
CA ASP A 126 2.15 10.90 6.98
C ASP A 126 0.73 10.80 7.53
N GLY A 127 0.56 10.24 8.74
CA GLY A 127 -0.73 10.03 9.36
C GLY A 127 -1.60 9.03 8.61
N LEU A 128 -1.03 8.15 7.76
CA LEU A 128 -1.76 7.05 7.13
C LEU A 128 -2.25 6.06 8.20
N VAL A 129 -1.37 5.71 9.14
CA VAL A 129 -1.64 4.76 10.23
C VAL A 129 -1.17 5.32 11.57
N ALA A 130 -1.79 4.89 12.68
CA ALA A 130 -1.42 5.35 14.02
C ALA A 130 -0.07 4.78 14.48
N SER A 131 0.23 3.52 14.12
CA SER A 131 1.51 2.87 14.37
C SER A 131 1.72 1.72 13.38
N LEU A 132 2.97 1.29 13.20
CA LEU A 132 3.28 0.15 12.33
C LEU A 132 2.70 -1.17 12.86
N ALA A 133 2.78 -1.40 14.18
CA ALA A 133 2.29 -2.63 14.79
C ALA A 133 0.75 -2.68 14.88
N ARG A 134 0.11 -1.51 15.02
CA ARG A 134 -1.34 -1.38 15.18
C ARG A 134 -1.83 -0.15 14.41
N PRO A 135 -2.31 -0.33 13.16
CA PRO A 135 -2.66 0.80 12.30
C PRO A 135 -3.83 1.67 12.78
N GLY A 136 -4.77 1.09 13.52
CA GLY A 136 -5.84 1.83 14.21
C GLY A 136 -7.04 2.26 13.34
N GLY A 137 -7.19 1.73 12.12
CA GLY A 137 -8.30 2.04 11.23
C GLY A 137 -8.42 1.04 10.07
N ASN A 138 -9.02 1.46 8.95
CA ASN A 138 -9.19 0.65 7.74
C ASN A 138 -7.94 0.61 6.83
N VAL A 139 -6.81 1.20 7.26
CA VAL A 139 -5.59 1.32 6.46
C VAL A 139 -4.50 0.41 7.03
N THR A 140 -3.84 -0.38 6.19
CA THR A 140 -2.65 -1.18 6.48
C THR A 140 -1.74 -1.21 5.24
N GLY A 141 -0.58 -1.83 5.29
CA GLY A 141 0.25 -1.95 4.09
C GLY A 141 1.72 -2.27 4.32
N LEU A 142 2.49 -2.08 3.24
CA LEU A 142 3.93 -2.28 3.17
C LEU A 142 4.62 -0.91 3.06
N SER A 143 5.38 -0.55 4.09
CA SER A 143 6.25 0.62 4.07
C SER A 143 7.56 0.33 3.34
N VAL A 144 8.06 1.30 2.59
CA VAL A 144 9.41 1.28 2.03
C VAL A 144 10.11 2.54 2.52
N PRO A 145 10.81 2.48 3.68
CA PRO A 145 11.31 3.66 4.39
C PRO A 145 12.57 4.23 3.72
N PHE A 146 12.41 4.79 2.52
CA PHE A 146 13.51 5.44 1.81
C PHE A 146 14.02 6.69 2.55
N ASP A 147 13.17 7.34 3.35
CA ASP A 147 13.50 8.54 4.11
C ASP A 147 14.30 8.24 5.39
N GLU A 148 14.36 6.99 5.86
CA GLU A 148 15.15 6.59 7.03
C GLU A 148 16.64 6.35 6.72
N GLY A 149 17.32 7.36 6.17
CA GLY A 149 18.78 7.32 5.99
C GLY A 149 19.29 6.63 4.72
N PHE A 150 18.40 6.04 3.93
CA PHE A 150 18.75 5.44 2.64
C PHE A 150 19.43 6.45 1.69
N ALA A 151 18.96 7.69 1.68
CA ALA A 151 19.55 8.73 0.83
C ALA A 151 21.01 9.07 1.18
N GLY A 152 21.41 8.92 2.45
CA GLY A 152 22.82 9.07 2.84
C GLY A 152 23.70 7.96 2.25
N LYS A 153 23.17 6.73 2.16
CA LYS A 153 23.87 5.60 1.55
C LYS A 153 24.13 5.78 0.07
N TRP A 154 23.29 6.51 -0.66
CA TRP A 154 23.58 6.85 -2.06
C TRP A 154 24.83 7.73 -2.20
N VAL A 155 25.04 8.67 -1.28
CA VAL A 155 26.23 9.52 -1.26
C VAL A 155 27.48 8.70 -0.90
N GLU A 156 27.38 7.82 0.10
CA GLU A 156 28.46 6.89 0.46
C GLU A 156 28.83 5.97 -0.73
N LEU A 157 27.82 5.42 -1.41
CA LEU A 157 28.02 4.53 -2.56
C LEU A 157 28.64 5.28 -3.74
N LEU A 158 28.22 6.51 -4.00
CA LEU A 158 28.84 7.37 -5.01
C LEU A 158 30.33 7.61 -4.71
N LYS A 159 30.68 7.90 -3.45
CA LYS A 159 32.07 8.10 -3.04
C LYS A 159 32.89 6.81 -3.13
N ALA A 160 32.30 5.65 -2.79
CA ALA A 160 32.96 4.35 -2.93
C ALA A 160 33.23 4.01 -4.40
N ALA A 161 32.26 4.24 -5.30
CA ALA A 161 32.39 3.98 -6.72
C ALA A 161 33.31 4.99 -7.44
N ALA A 162 33.33 6.25 -6.98
CA ALA A 162 34.16 7.32 -7.52
C ALA A 162 34.93 8.04 -6.39
N PRO A 163 36.07 7.48 -5.92
CA PRO A 163 36.80 8.01 -4.76
C PRO A 163 37.32 9.44 -4.92
N ARG A 164 37.49 9.92 -6.16
CA ARG A 164 37.97 11.28 -6.47
C ARG A 164 36.87 12.36 -6.46
N THR A 165 35.60 11.97 -6.27
CA THR A 165 34.49 12.92 -6.19
C THR A 165 34.70 13.90 -5.03
N SER A 166 34.58 15.20 -5.31
CA SER A 166 34.73 16.31 -4.36
C SER A 166 33.43 17.05 -4.08
N GLY A 167 32.36 16.76 -4.85
CA GLY A 167 31.05 17.37 -4.66
C GLY A 167 29.92 16.51 -5.23
N VAL A 168 28.70 16.80 -4.81
CA VAL A 168 27.46 16.11 -5.19
C VAL A 168 26.38 17.15 -5.43
N VAL A 169 25.57 16.95 -6.47
CA VAL A 169 24.35 17.73 -6.72
C VAL A 169 23.14 16.87 -6.40
N PHE A 170 22.19 17.40 -5.64
CA PHE A 170 20.95 16.70 -5.28
C PHE A 170 19.72 17.34 -5.92
N LEU A 171 19.31 16.81 -7.08
CA LEU A 171 18.10 17.25 -7.79
C LEU A 171 16.84 16.65 -7.15
N ARG A 172 15.83 17.49 -6.93
CA ARG A 172 14.56 17.09 -6.28
C ARG A 172 13.35 17.73 -6.98
N ASP A 173 12.24 16.99 -7.06
CA ASP A 173 10.97 17.55 -7.47
C ASP A 173 10.35 18.35 -6.30
N ALA A 174 10.26 19.66 -6.46
CA ALA A 174 9.70 20.56 -5.47
C ALA A 174 8.19 20.34 -5.24
N ARG A 175 7.48 19.73 -6.20
CA ARG A 175 6.05 19.42 -6.11
C ARG A 175 5.78 18.18 -5.27
N ASN A 176 6.79 17.33 -5.03
CA ASN A 176 6.67 16.16 -4.18
C ASN A 176 7.14 16.51 -2.75
N PRO A 177 6.25 16.66 -1.77
CA PRO A 177 6.63 17.03 -0.40
C PRO A 177 7.56 16.01 0.27
N LEU A 178 7.55 14.75 -0.19
CA LEU A 178 8.43 13.70 0.31
C LEU A 178 9.89 13.94 -0.10
N SER A 179 10.14 14.65 -1.21
CA SER A 179 11.51 14.88 -1.71
C SER A 179 12.37 15.69 -0.73
N ALA A 180 11.74 16.57 0.06
CA ALA A 180 12.42 17.36 1.08
C ALA A 180 12.94 16.52 2.26
N ARG A 181 12.37 15.33 2.51
CA ARG A 181 12.76 14.46 3.62
C ARG A 181 14.12 13.82 3.43
N PHE A 182 14.57 13.67 2.19
CA PHE A 182 15.88 13.10 1.88
C PHE A 182 17.03 14.09 2.17
N SER A 183 16.78 15.40 2.05
CA SER A 183 17.81 16.44 2.11
C SER A 183 18.68 16.39 3.39
N PRO A 184 18.12 16.25 4.61
CA PRO A 184 18.95 16.16 5.82
C PRO A 184 19.90 14.96 5.81
N HIS A 185 19.51 13.84 5.21
CA HIS A 185 20.32 12.62 5.15
C HIS A 185 21.45 12.76 4.13
N VAL A 186 21.15 13.33 2.96
CA VAL A 186 22.16 13.67 1.93
C VAL A 186 23.16 14.68 2.47
N LEU A 187 22.70 15.75 3.12
CA LEU A 187 23.54 16.78 3.76
C LEU A 187 24.47 16.18 4.81
N ARG A 188 23.95 15.34 5.71
CA ARG A 188 24.76 14.68 6.74
C ARG A 188 25.84 13.79 6.12
N ALA A 189 25.49 12.98 5.13
CA ALA A 189 26.45 12.10 4.47
C ALA A 189 27.52 12.89 3.69
N ALA A 190 27.13 13.93 2.96
CA ALA A 190 28.07 14.79 2.24
C ALA A 190 29.07 15.45 3.21
N ARG A 191 28.60 15.98 4.35
CA ARG A 191 29.48 16.53 5.39
C ARG A 191 30.44 15.49 5.98
N ALA A 192 29.93 14.31 6.32
CA ALA A 192 30.76 13.22 6.86
C ALA A 192 31.87 12.78 5.89
N LEU A 193 31.63 12.88 4.58
CA LEU A 193 32.56 12.50 3.52
C LEU A 193 33.37 13.67 2.95
N SER A 194 33.27 14.86 3.55
CA SER A 194 33.93 16.09 3.07
C SER A 194 33.62 16.43 1.61
N LEU A 195 32.38 16.19 1.18
CA LEU A 195 31.86 16.53 -0.15
C LEU A 195 31.16 17.88 -0.10
N LYS A 196 31.38 18.71 -1.13
CA LYS A 196 30.55 19.90 -1.36
C LYS A 196 29.15 19.46 -1.80
N LEU A 197 28.10 20.01 -1.20
CA LEU A 197 26.73 19.80 -1.68
C LEU A 197 26.27 21.08 -2.38
N GLU A 198 25.87 20.95 -3.64
CA GLU A 198 25.32 22.02 -4.48
C GLU A 198 23.85 21.72 -4.85
#